data_AF-W2TUL4-F1
#
_entry.id   AF-W2TUL4-F1
#
_cell.length_a   1.000
_cell.length_b   1.000
_cell.length_c   1.000
_cell.angle_alpha   90.00
_cell.angle_beta   90.00
_cell.angle_gamma   90.00
#
_symmetry.space_group_name_H-M   'P 1'
#
loop_
_entity.id
_entity.type
_entity.pdbx_description
1 polymer ?
#
loop_
_entity_poly.entity_id
_entity_poly.type
_entity_poly.pdbx_seq_one_letter_code
_entity_poly.pdbx_strand_id
1 'polypeptide(L)'
;MAILQLSRTFQVIRRRIDNGKKSGELVVETAADLGLSHTSYELRLVVGEGTGKALQGPENVYVVIMSEIERQGIRLSESQRQTLDACPIANARLILSNIKSSKSSSPMQIVNSIKKRVLQRTDSRGFFGRELDGPTPPQPVMSIVDHLRMHGCDTEGVFRKSPKQSTLKECRSEMERGQVPDYAKYGTHVLASVLKDYLRSIPGKILLSGNYDLWIKEVANEADHEKKIAACKSLLKLLPTAHSILLANVLKLLNKIANSPTSKMTASALSVCLAPSFLESSGEFISLFLTNLKCMKR
;
A
#
# COMPACT_ATOMS: atom_id res chain seq x y z
N MET A 1 2.37 -30.41 -7.30
CA MET A 1 3.41 -31.26 -6.70
C MET A 1 4.66 -30.43 -6.76
N ALA A 2 5.11 -29.92 -5.61
CA ALA A 2 6.29 -29.08 -5.55
C ALA A 2 7.54 -29.94 -5.40
N ILE A 3 8.60 -29.56 -6.10
CA ILE A 3 9.92 -30.18 -6.02
C ILE A 3 10.68 -29.47 -4.89
N LEU A 4 10.93 -30.18 -3.80
CA LEU A 4 11.74 -29.75 -2.66
C LEU A 4 13.18 -30.21 -2.85
N GLN A 5 14.15 -29.30 -2.92
CA GLN A 5 15.56 -29.60 -3.15
C GLN A 5 16.44 -29.12 -1.96
N LEU A 6 17.27 -29.99 -1.40
CA LEU A 6 18.19 -29.67 -0.29
C LEU A 6 19.60 -29.34 -0.80
N SER A 7 20.16 -28.21 -0.36
CA SER A 7 21.37 -27.63 -0.96
C SER A 7 22.70 -28.32 -0.61
N ARG A 8 22.74 -29.29 0.31
CA ARG A 8 24.01 -29.98 0.68
C ARG A 8 24.11 -31.44 0.29
N THR A 9 23.03 -32.11 -0.12
CA THR A 9 23.05 -33.54 -0.48
C THR A 9 22.20 -33.89 -1.71
N PHE A 10 21.67 -32.92 -2.46
CA PHE A 10 20.85 -33.12 -3.67
C PHE A 10 19.75 -34.18 -3.53
N GLN A 11 19.04 -34.17 -2.40
CA GLN A 11 17.80 -34.95 -2.29
C GLN A 11 16.63 -34.13 -2.82
N VAL A 12 15.85 -34.75 -3.71
CA VAL A 12 14.68 -34.15 -4.34
C VAL A 12 13.44 -34.92 -3.92
N ILE A 13 12.52 -34.26 -3.21
CA ILE A 13 11.22 -34.83 -2.84
C ILE A 13 10.13 -34.15 -3.65
N ARG A 14 9.20 -34.94 -4.21
CA ARG A 14 7.95 -34.44 -4.78
C ARG A 14 6.86 -34.58 -3.75
N ARG A 15 6.27 -33.45 -3.33
CA ARG A 15 5.14 -33.46 -2.39
C ARG A 15 3.94 -32.72 -2.96
N ARG A 16 2.74 -33.25 -2.74
CA ARG A 16 1.49 -32.54 -2.99
C ARG A 16 1.33 -31.46 -1.93
N ILE A 17 1.05 -30.23 -2.36
CA ILE A 17 0.82 -29.11 -1.44
C ILE A 17 -0.65 -28.72 -1.58
N ASP A 18 -1.43 -29.02 -0.55
CA ASP A 18 -2.83 -28.63 -0.51
C ASP A 18 -3.00 -27.15 -0.19
N ASN A 19 -4.09 -26.56 -0.66
CA ASN A 19 -4.44 -25.19 -0.36
C ASN A 19 -4.73 -25.04 1.14
N GLY A 20 -3.98 -24.19 1.83
CA GLY A 20 -4.08 -23.97 3.27
C GLY A 20 -2.85 -24.44 4.04
N LYS A 21 -1.97 -25.25 3.43
CA LYS A 21 -0.74 -25.71 4.07
C LYS A 21 0.22 -24.55 4.30
N LYS A 22 0.62 -24.36 5.55
CA LYS A 22 1.56 -23.30 5.94
C LYS A 22 3.01 -23.70 5.69
N SER A 23 3.86 -22.71 5.40
CA SER A 23 5.29 -22.91 5.13
C SER A 23 6.02 -23.55 6.32
N GLY A 24 5.68 -23.18 7.55
CA GLY A 24 6.27 -23.75 8.77
C GLY A 24 5.89 -25.22 9.00
N GLU A 25 4.64 -25.58 8.74
CA GLU A 25 4.17 -26.98 8.82
C GLU A 25 4.87 -27.85 7.78
N LEU A 26 5.04 -27.31 6.57
CA LEU A 26 5.75 -27.99 5.49
C LEU A 26 7.23 -28.21 5.83
N VAL A 27 7.89 -27.25 6.50
CA VAL A 27 9.27 -27.40 6.98
C VAL A 27 9.39 -28.57 7.96
N VAL A 28 8.51 -28.62 8.97
CA VAL A 28 8.53 -29.65 10.02
C VAL A 28 8.29 -31.04 9.42
N GLU A 29 7.30 -31.17 8.55
CA GLU A 29 6.95 -32.44 7.89
C GLU A 29 8.03 -32.90 6.89
N THR A 30 8.65 -31.97 6.15
CA THR A 30 9.78 -32.32 5.26
C THR A 30 11.02 -32.73 6.05
N ALA A 31 11.30 -32.05 7.16
CA ALA A 31 12.41 -32.40 8.02
C ALA A 31 12.21 -33.78 8.68
N ALA A 32 10.99 -34.08 9.13
CA ALA A 32 10.65 -35.38 9.70
C ALA A 32 10.80 -36.53 8.68
N ASP A 33 10.23 -36.39 7.48
CA ASP A 33 10.30 -37.40 6.41
C ASP A 33 11.75 -37.68 5.96
N LEU A 34 12.63 -36.68 6.08
CA LEU A 34 14.03 -36.79 5.72
C LEU A 34 14.94 -37.22 6.88
N GLY A 35 14.37 -37.52 8.06
CA GLY A 35 15.13 -37.89 9.26
C GLY A 35 16.07 -36.79 9.76
N LEU A 36 15.75 -35.52 9.49
CA LEU A 36 16.59 -34.37 9.80
C LEU A 36 16.36 -33.89 11.26
N SER A 37 17.39 -33.98 12.11
CA SER A 37 17.33 -33.57 13.52
C SER A 37 17.28 -32.04 13.71
N HIS A 38 16.52 -31.58 14.71
CA HIS A 38 16.22 -30.18 15.10
C HIS A 38 17.34 -29.14 14.91
N THR A 39 17.51 -28.65 13.69
CA THR A 39 18.30 -27.45 13.39
C THR A 39 17.46 -26.55 12.49
N SER A 40 17.49 -25.23 12.74
CA SER A 40 16.57 -24.27 12.14
C SER A 40 16.64 -24.30 10.60
N TYR A 41 15.63 -24.90 9.96
CA TYR A 41 15.50 -24.99 8.52
C TYR A 41 14.69 -23.80 7.97
N GLU A 42 15.21 -23.16 6.93
CA GLU A 42 14.51 -22.13 6.16
C GLU A 42 13.98 -22.75 4.86
N LEU A 43 12.70 -22.49 4.56
CA LEU A 43 12.07 -22.85 3.28
C LEU A 43 12.07 -21.66 2.34
N ARG A 44 12.56 -21.85 1.12
CA ARG A 44 12.68 -20.80 0.11
C ARG A 44 11.98 -21.20 -1.18
N LEU A 45 11.17 -20.31 -1.77
CA LEU A 45 10.58 -20.50 -3.09
C LEU A 45 11.49 -19.90 -4.15
N VAL A 46 12.01 -20.72 -5.06
CA VAL A 46 12.75 -20.30 -6.25
C VAL A 46 11.86 -20.49 -7.46
N VAL A 47 11.71 -19.47 -8.31
CA VAL A 47 10.94 -19.53 -9.57
C VAL A 47 11.86 -19.02 -10.67
N GLY A 48 12.24 -19.89 -11.61
CA GLY A 48 13.26 -19.58 -12.64
C GLY A 48 14.69 -19.62 -12.09
N GLU A 49 15.54 -18.65 -12.50
CA GLU A 49 16.97 -18.57 -12.09
C GLU A 49 17.23 -17.62 -10.91
N GLY A 50 16.19 -17.14 -10.23
CA GLY A 50 16.32 -16.19 -9.12
C GLY A 50 16.88 -16.78 -7.82
N THR A 51 17.31 -15.91 -6.89
CA THR A 51 17.87 -16.31 -5.58
C THR A 51 16.87 -16.92 -4.58
N GLY A 52 15.58 -16.89 -4.94
CA GLY A 52 14.44 -17.40 -4.18
C GLY A 52 14.00 -16.52 -3.00
N LYS A 53 12.72 -16.60 -2.66
CA LYS A 53 12.06 -15.89 -1.55
C LYS A 53 11.94 -16.79 -0.32
N ALA A 54 12.50 -16.39 0.82
CA ALA A 54 12.35 -17.11 2.08
C ALA A 54 10.92 -16.99 2.61
N LEU A 55 10.36 -18.10 3.10
CA LEU A 55 9.03 -18.18 3.70
C LEU A 55 9.18 -18.20 5.24
N GLN A 56 8.39 -17.40 5.93
CA GLN A 56 8.56 -17.07 7.36
C GLN A 56 7.72 -17.92 8.32
N GLY A 57 6.96 -18.90 7.83
CA GLY A 57 6.22 -19.86 8.65
C GLY A 57 4.69 -19.79 8.53
N PRO A 58 4.03 -18.62 8.61
CA PRO A 58 2.58 -18.53 8.59
C PRO A 58 1.97 -18.48 7.18
N GLU A 59 2.78 -18.32 6.13
CA GLU A 59 2.27 -18.14 4.77
C GLU A 59 1.72 -19.44 4.18
N ASN A 60 0.57 -19.33 3.50
CA ASN A 60 0.02 -20.42 2.70
C ASN A 60 0.88 -20.59 1.44
N VAL A 61 1.60 -21.71 1.37
CA VAL A 61 2.60 -21.97 0.32
C VAL A 61 1.96 -21.96 -1.07
N TYR A 62 0.72 -22.47 -1.19
CA TYR A 62 -0.02 -22.48 -2.44
C TYR A 62 -0.28 -21.06 -2.95
N VAL A 63 -0.74 -20.16 -2.08
CA VAL A 63 -1.01 -18.75 -2.43
C VAL A 63 0.27 -18.03 -2.84
N VAL A 64 1.39 -18.29 -2.16
CA VAL A 64 2.68 -17.67 -2.49
C VAL A 64 3.18 -18.13 -3.85
N ILE A 65 3.05 -19.42 -4.17
CA ILE A 65 3.42 -19.94 -5.49
C ILE A 65 2.55 -19.32 -6.59
N MET A 66 1.23 -19.28 -6.38
CA MET A 66 0.28 -18.72 -7.35
C MET A 66 0.55 -17.23 -7.61
N SER A 67 0.75 -16.44 -6.56
CA SER A 67 1.08 -15.02 -6.66
C SER A 67 2.40 -14.79 -7.42
N GLU A 68 3.40 -15.64 -7.20
CA GLU A 68 4.69 -15.51 -7.89
C GLU A 68 4.60 -15.90 -9.37
N ILE A 69 3.79 -16.89 -9.72
CA ILE A 69 3.51 -17.29 -11.12
C ILE A 69 2.74 -16.18 -11.85
N GLU A 70 1.73 -15.59 -11.23
CA GLU A 70 0.97 -14.46 -11.79
C GLU A 70 1.86 -13.23 -12.00
N ARG A 71 2.78 -12.96 -11.07
CA ARG A 71 3.77 -11.87 -11.20
C ARG A 71 4.69 -12.03 -12.42
N GLN A 72 4.97 -13.26 -12.84
CA GLN A 72 5.77 -13.53 -14.04
C GLN A 72 4.93 -13.51 -15.34
N GLY A 73 3.64 -13.15 -15.27
CA GLY A 73 2.77 -13.02 -16.43
C GLY A 73 2.27 -14.36 -16.97
N ILE A 74 2.44 -15.46 -16.23
CA ILE A 74 2.01 -16.79 -16.65
C ILE A 74 0.55 -16.97 -16.25
N ARG A 75 -0.35 -17.02 -17.23
CA ARG A 75 -1.80 -17.19 -17.01
C ARG A 75 -2.18 -18.67 -17.08
N LEU A 76 -2.40 -19.29 -15.92
CA LEU A 76 -2.83 -20.69 -15.81
C LEU A 76 -4.37 -20.82 -15.93
N SER A 77 -4.84 -21.84 -16.63
CA SER A 77 -6.27 -22.20 -16.71
C SER A 77 -6.80 -22.73 -15.37
N GLU A 78 -8.12 -22.71 -15.17
CA GLU A 78 -8.76 -23.15 -13.92
C GLU A 78 -8.47 -24.64 -13.58
N SER A 79 -8.37 -25.49 -14.60
CA SER A 79 -7.92 -26.89 -14.46
C SER A 79 -6.44 -27.04 -14.09
N GLN A 80 -5.56 -26.14 -14.58
CA GLN A 80 -4.13 -26.09 -14.22
C GLN A 80 -3.92 -25.55 -12.80
N ARG A 81 -4.80 -24.66 -12.34
CA ARG A 81 -4.80 -24.17 -10.94
C ARG A 81 -5.13 -25.30 -9.97
N GLN A 82 -6.12 -26.13 -10.30
CA GLN A 82 -6.51 -27.27 -9.46
C GLN A 82 -5.47 -28.40 -9.43
N THR A 83 -4.65 -28.51 -10.49
CA THR A 83 -3.69 -29.60 -10.67
C THR A 83 -2.29 -29.04 -10.90
N LEU A 84 -1.72 -28.39 -9.87
CA LEU A 84 -0.34 -27.88 -9.89
C LEU A 84 0.73 -29.00 -9.96
N ASP A 85 0.34 -30.23 -10.28
CA ASP A 85 1.15 -31.45 -10.29
C ASP A 85 2.00 -31.62 -11.55
N ALA A 86 1.76 -30.88 -12.63
CA ALA A 86 2.43 -31.14 -13.91
C ALA A 86 2.61 -29.90 -14.82
N CYS A 87 3.12 -28.78 -14.30
CA CYS A 87 3.44 -27.63 -15.15
C CYS A 87 4.96 -27.39 -15.22
N PRO A 88 5.63 -27.78 -16.32
CA PRO A 88 7.02 -27.39 -16.62
C PRO A 88 7.20 -25.87 -16.77
N ILE A 89 6.09 -25.13 -16.89
CA ILE A 89 6.05 -23.72 -17.33
C ILE A 89 6.59 -22.75 -16.27
N ALA A 90 6.57 -23.11 -14.97
CA ALA A 90 6.91 -22.17 -13.90
C ALA A 90 8.32 -22.30 -13.32
N ASN A 91 9.09 -23.37 -13.62
CA ASN A 91 10.40 -23.65 -12.98
C ASN A 91 10.43 -23.35 -11.45
N ALA A 92 9.31 -23.61 -10.77
CA ALA A 92 9.12 -23.28 -9.37
C ALA A 92 9.57 -24.46 -8.51
N ARG A 93 10.56 -24.23 -7.63
CA ARG A 93 11.12 -25.22 -6.71
C ARG A 93 11.16 -24.63 -5.30
N LEU A 94 10.86 -25.47 -4.32
CA LEU A 94 11.07 -25.12 -2.92
C LEU A 94 12.44 -25.64 -2.49
N ILE A 95 13.20 -24.84 -1.76
CA ILE A 95 14.54 -25.20 -1.28
C ILE A 95 14.53 -25.12 0.24
N LEU A 96 14.87 -26.24 0.88
CA LEU A 96 15.06 -26.30 2.32
C LEU A 96 16.56 -26.12 2.62
N SER A 97 16.92 -25.14 3.44
CA SER A 97 18.33 -24.83 3.77
C SER A 97 18.54 -24.69 5.27
N ASN A 98 19.68 -25.18 5.78
CA ASN A 98 20.01 -25.14 7.20
C ASN A 98 20.63 -23.78 7.58
N ILE A 99 20.04 -23.10 8.56
CA ILE A 99 20.56 -21.87 9.15
C ILE A 99 21.69 -22.26 10.11
N LYS A 100 22.94 -22.31 9.63
CA LYS A 100 24.11 -22.52 10.50
C LYS A 100 24.12 -21.44 11.60
N SER A 101 24.14 -21.88 12.86
CA SER A 101 24.36 -21.05 14.03
C SER A 101 25.74 -20.38 13.95
N SER A 102 25.78 -19.04 13.88
CA SER A 102 27.01 -18.29 14.13
C SER A 102 26.82 -17.33 15.30
N LYS A 103 27.47 -17.69 16.40
CA LYS A 103 27.82 -16.92 17.61
C LYS A 103 26.66 -16.44 18.49
N SER A 104 26.71 -16.91 19.74
CA SER A 104 25.89 -16.51 20.89
C SER A 104 25.70 -15.00 20.94
N SER A 105 24.51 -14.52 20.60
CA SER A 105 24.14 -13.13 20.77
C SER A 105 23.66 -12.94 22.20
N SER A 106 24.28 -12.04 22.95
CA SER A 106 23.80 -11.70 24.30
C SER A 106 22.33 -11.23 24.25
N PRO A 107 21.54 -11.36 25.33
CA PRO A 107 20.17 -10.82 25.38
C PRO A 107 20.09 -9.35 24.94
N MET A 108 21.15 -8.56 25.22
CA MET A 108 21.31 -7.18 24.75
C MET A 108 21.35 -7.06 23.21
N GLN A 109 22.03 -7.99 22.52
CA GLN A 109 22.09 -8.03 21.06
C GLN A 109 20.79 -8.53 20.44
N ILE A 110 20.09 -9.44 21.11
CA ILE A 110 18.74 -9.89 20.72
C ILE A 110 17.76 -8.72 20.85
N VAL A 111 17.79 -7.97 21.95
CA VAL A 111 16.94 -6.77 22.13
C VAL A 111 17.33 -5.66 21.14
N ASN A 112 18.61 -5.46 20.85
CA ASN A 112 19.04 -4.46 19.87
C ASN A 112 18.71 -4.87 18.42
N SER A 113 18.77 -6.16 18.09
CA SER A 113 18.35 -6.68 16.79
C SER A 113 16.84 -6.73 16.66
N ILE A 114 16.08 -6.99 17.72
CA ILE A 114 14.62 -6.86 17.76
C ILE A 114 14.22 -5.38 17.68
N LYS A 115 14.86 -4.47 18.42
CA LYS A 115 14.65 -3.01 18.26
C LYS A 115 14.96 -2.58 16.83
N LYS A 116 16.12 -2.99 16.25
CA LYS A 116 16.43 -2.72 14.84
C LYS A 116 15.41 -3.33 13.89
N ARG A 117 14.93 -4.55 14.12
CA ARG A 117 14.02 -5.29 13.22
C ARG A 117 12.56 -4.84 13.36
N VAL A 118 12.14 -4.37 14.54
CA VAL A 118 10.85 -3.71 14.79
C VAL A 118 10.87 -2.29 14.23
N LEU A 119 12.00 -1.57 14.33
CA LEU A 119 12.20 -0.25 13.70
C LEU A 119 12.41 -0.35 12.18
N GLN A 120 12.91 -1.48 11.65
CA GLN A 120 13.12 -1.75 10.22
C GLN A 120 12.00 -2.61 9.59
N ARG A 121 10.82 -2.72 10.21
CA ARG A 121 9.60 -3.16 9.50
C ARG A 121 9.12 -2.08 8.50
N THR A 122 10.03 -1.54 7.71
CA THR A 122 9.68 -0.96 6.41
C THR A 122 9.74 -2.11 5.43
N ASP A 123 8.59 -2.75 5.21
CA ASP A 123 8.26 -3.44 3.95
C ASP A 123 9.02 -2.74 2.80
N SER A 124 9.66 -3.50 1.91
CA SER A 124 10.45 -2.97 0.78
C SER A 124 9.61 -2.20 -0.26
N ARG A 125 8.35 -1.89 0.05
CA ARG A 125 7.53 -0.85 -0.57
C ARG A 125 7.65 0.42 0.27
N GLY A 126 8.12 1.53 -0.31
CA GLY A 126 8.18 2.83 0.36
C GLY A 126 6.86 3.23 1.03
N PHE A 127 6.89 4.21 1.93
CA PHE A 127 5.69 4.78 2.53
C PHE A 127 4.73 5.32 1.47
N PHE A 128 5.28 5.95 0.42
CA PHE A 128 4.53 6.37 -0.76
C PHE A 128 4.42 5.19 -1.73
N GLY A 129 3.29 5.07 -2.43
CA GLY A 129 3.07 3.96 -3.35
C GLY A 129 2.49 2.70 -2.72
N ARG A 130 2.24 2.68 -1.40
CA ARG A 130 1.55 1.58 -0.74
C ARG A 130 0.03 1.68 -0.91
N GLU A 131 -0.59 0.51 -0.99
CA GLU A 131 -2.03 0.33 -0.91
C GLU A 131 -2.55 0.79 0.46
N LEU A 132 -3.77 1.33 0.47
CA LEU A 132 -4.42 1.89 1.65
C LEU A 132 -5.45 0.87 2.21
N ASP A 133 -4.97 -0.34 2.48
CA ASP A 133 -5.81 -1.52 2.81
C ASP A 133 -6.10 -1.68 4.32
N GLY A 134 -5.65 -0.74 5.15
CA GLY A 134 -5.86 -0.76 6.59
C GLY A 134 -7.25 -0.27 7.02
N PRO A 135 -7.63 -0.47 8.30
CA PRO A 135 -8.86 0.10 8.85
C PRO A 135 -8.77 1.63 9.03
N THR A 136 -7.56 2.18 9.06
CA THR A 136 -7.30 3.61 9.31
C THR A 136 -6.21 4.15 8.38
N PRO A 137 -6.27 5.43 7.96
CA PRO A 137 -5.19 6.05 7.22
C PRO A 137 -3.89 6.14 8.02
N PRO A 138 -2.71 6.23 7.37
CA PRO A 138 -1.45 6.43 8.06
C PRO A 138 -1.42 7.71 8.89
N GLN A 139 -1.02 7.59 10.15
CA GLN A 139 -0.94 8.71 11.10
C GLN A 139 -0.11 9.89 10.57
N PRO A 140 1.07 9.71 9.96
CA PRO A 140 1.85 10.84 9.46
C PRO A 140 1.11 11.69 8.40
N VAL A 141 0.22 11.08 7.63
CA VAL A 141 -0.61 11.79 6.63
C VAL A 141 -1.74 12.53 7.32
N MET A 142 -2.38 11.91 8.31
CA MET A 142 -3.42 12.54 9.12
C MET A 142 -2.88 13.76 9.88
N SER A 143 -1.68 13.66 10.46
CA SER A 143 -1.02 14.79 11.13
C SER A 143 -0.72 15.94 10.18
N ILE A 144 -0.35 15.68 8.93
CA ILE A 144 -0.22 16.74 7.90
C ILE A 144 -1.56 17.43 7.65
N VAL A 145 -2.65 16.66 7.51
CA VAL A 145 -4.00 17.21 7.30
C VAL A 145 -4.42 18.10 8.47
N ASP A 146 -4.18 17.65 9.70
CA ASP A 146 -4.52 18.41 10.90
C ASP A 146 -3.65 19.66 11.05
N HIS A 147 -2.34 19.56 10.80
CA HIS A 147 -1.44 20.72 10.82
C HIS A 147 -1.84 21.78 9.78
N LEU A 148 -2.18 21.37 8.55
CA LEU A 148 -2.71 22.27 7.53
C LEU A 148 -4.05 22.87 7.94
N ARG A 149 -4.90 22.12 8.67
CA ARG A 149 -6.19 22.61 9.18
C ARG A 149 -6.02 23.65 10.28
N MET A 150 -4.98 23.52 11.11
CA MET A 150 -4.70 24.42 12.22
C MET A 150 -3.94 25.68 11.79
N HIS A 151 -2.97 25.54 10.88
CA HIS A 151 -2.01 26.62 10.57
C HIS A 151 -1.97 27.02 9.09
N GLY A 152 -2.52 26.18 8.19
CA GLY A 152 -2.36 26.34 6.75
C GLY A 152 -3.56 26.98 6.02
N CYS A 153 -4.72 27.11 6.67
CA CYS A 153 -5.96 27.49 5.99
C CYS A 153 -5.94 28.90 5.37
N ASP A 154 -5.24 29.83 6.02
CA ASP A 154 -5.17 31.23 5.63
C ASP A 154 -3.97 31.55 4.73
N THR A 155 -3.16 30.54 4.39
CA THR A 155 -1.99 30.71 3.53
C THR A 155 -2.38 30.94 2.08
N GLU A 156 -1.93 32.06 1.51
CA GLU A 156 -2.24 32.42 0.13
C GLU A 156 -1.69 31.40 -0.88
N GLY A 157 -2.59 30.82 -1.68
CA GLY A 157 -2.23 29.89 -2.76
C GLY A 157 -1.80 28.51 -2.27
N VAL A 158 -2.22 28.09 -1.07
CA VAL A 158 -2.03 26.70 -0.59
C VAL A 158 -2.58 25.69 -1.62
N PHE A 159 -1.88 24.57 -1.81
CA PHE A 159 -2.08 23.59 -2.91
C PHE A 159 -1.77 24.07 -4.34
N ARG A 160 -1.72 25.36 -4.62
CA ARG A 160 -1.37 25.92 -5.94
C ARG A 160 0.12 26.25 -6.08
N LYS A 161 0.69 26.98 -5.13
CA LYS A 161 2.10 27.42 -5.17
C LYS A 161 3.05 26.23 -4.89
N SER A 162 4.08 26.12 -5.72
CA SER A 162 5.13 25.11 -5.56
C SER A 162 6.15 25.51 -4.50
N PRO A 163 6.50 24.63 -3.54
CA PRO A 163 7.54 24.89 -2.56
C PRO A 163 8.94 24.71 -3.15
N LYS A 164 9.96 25.04 -2.35
CA LYS A 164 11.35 24.65 -2.63
C LYS A 164 11.47 23.13 -2.71
N GLN A 165 12.00 22.63 -3.82
CA GLN A 165 12.08 21.19 -4.10
C GLN A 165 12.99 20.42 -3.13
N SER A 166 14.05 21.05 -2.62
CA SER A 166 14.93 20.44 -1.62
C SER A 166 14.18 20.13 -0.32
N THR A 167 13.41 21.08 0.20
CA THR A 167 12.64 20.94 1.44
C THR A 167 11.47 19.96 1.27
N LEU A 168 10.87 19.92 0.09
CA LEU A 168 9.86 18.90 -0.26
C LEU A 168 10.45 17.49 -0.22
N LYS A 169 11.62 17.29 -0.86
CA LYS A 169 12.32 16.00 -0.87
C LYS A 169 12.76 15.58 0.54
N GLU A 170 13.21 16.53 1.36
CA GLU A 170 13.59 16.28 2.76
C GLU A 170 12.41 15.74 3.58
N CYS A 171 11.28 16.47 3.59
CA CYS A 171 10.07 16.05 4.32
C CYS A 171 9.54 14.69 3.81
N ARG A 172 9.50 14.50 2.48
CA ARG A 172 9.09 13.22 1.87
C ARG A 172 10.02 12.09 2.30
N SER A 173 11.32 12.33 2.33
CA SER A 173 12.32 11.31 2.71
C SER A 173 12.23 10.95 4.19
N GLU A 174 11.92 11.89 5.08
CA GLU A 174 11.63 11.59 6.50
C GLU A 174 10.47 10.60 6.62
N MET A 175 9.36 10.86 5.93
CA MET A 175 8.21 9.96 5.92
C MET A 175 8.53 8.57 5.32
N GLU A 176 9.29 8.52 4.22
CA GLU A 176 9.76 7.27 3.60
C GLU A 176 10.62 6.42 4.54
N ARG A 177 11.42 7.05 5.41
CA ARG A 177 12.21 6.38 6.44
C ARG A 177 11.39 5.96 7.67
N GLY A 178 10.07 6.18 7.66
CA GLY A 178 9.20 5.92 8.79
C GLY A 178 9.38 6.91 9.94
N GLN A 179 10.01 8.06 9.70
CA GLN A 179 10.14 9.13 10.69
C GLN A 179 8.87 9.97 10.67
N VAL A 180 8.48 10.50 11.84
CA VAL A 180 7.44 11.53 11.93
C VAL A 180 8.12 12.87 11.71
N PRO A 181 7.85 13.59 10.60
CA PRO A 181 8.45 14.90 10.36
C PRO A 181 8.04 15.88 11.46
N ASP A 182 8.96 16.75 11.87
CA ASP A 182 8.58 17.95 12.64
C ASP A 182 7.85 18.91 11.70
N TYR A 183 6.53 18.85 11.69
CA TYR A 183 5.70 19.63 10.76
C TYR A 183 5.87 21.14 10.92
N ALA A 184 6.25 21.61 12.12
CA ALA A 184 6.47 23.04 12.37
C ALA A 184 7.72 23.58 11.64
N LYS A 185 8.70 22.71 11.33
CA LYS A 185 9.88 23.04 10.52
C LYS A 185 9.55 23.32 9.05
N TYR A 186 8.44 22.78 8.56
CA TYR A 186 8.08 22.82 7.13
C TYR A 186 7.00 23.86 6.85
N GLY A 187 7.24 24.71 5.84
CA GLY A 187 6.23 25.68 5.41
C GLY A 187 4.97 25.02 4.84
N THR A 188 3.83 25.70 4.94
CA THR A 188 2.51 25.20 4.48
C THR A 188 2.53 24.65 3.05
N HIS A 189 3.24 25.30 2.12
CA HIS A 189 3.33 24.84 0.73
C HIS A 189 4.08 23.51 0.58
N VAL A 190 5.05 23.23 1.46
CA VAL A 190 5.76 21.94 1.52
C VAL A 190 4.79 20.86 1.95
N LEU A 191 4.14 21.02 3.10
CA LEU A 191 3.19 20.06 3.66
C LEU A 191 2.01 19.78 2.71
N ALA A 192 1.47 20.82 2.07
CA ALA A 192 0.42 20.69 1.07
C ALA A 192 0.90 19.89 -0.16
N SER A 193 2.16 20.08 -0.58
CA SER A 193 2.72 19.34 -1.72
C SER A 193 3.05 17.89 -1.38
N VAL A 194 3.51 17.61 -0.16
CA VAL A 194 3.71 16.25 0.36
C VAL A 194 2.38 15.50 0.41
N LEU A 195 1.31 16.16 0.90
CA LEU A 195 -0.03 15.57 0.91
C LEU A 195 -0.52 15.24 -0.51
N LYS A 196 -0.34 16.16 -1.48
CA LYS A 196 -0.66 15.88 -2.89
C LYS A 196 0.12 14.69 -3.44
N ASP A 197 1.41 14.63 -3.14
CA ASP A 197 2.28 13.55 -3.61
C ASP A 197 1.86 12.20 -3.01
N TYR A 198 1.51 12.17 -1.72
CA TYR A 198 1.01 10.97 -1.06
C TYR A 198 -0.27 10.47 -1.73
N LEU A 199 -1.28 11.33 -1.86
CA LEU A 199 -2.56 11.00 -2.50
C LEU A 199 -2.38 10.48 -3.93
N ARG A 200 -1.48 11.12 -4.70
CA ARG A 200 -1.15 10.69 -6.06
C ARG A 200 -0.45 9.35 -6.09
N SER A 201 0.34 9.02 -5.07
CA SER A 201 1.10 7.77 -5.01
C SER A 201 0.23 6.56 -4.66
N ILE A 202 -0.96 6.74 -4.08
CA ILE A 202 -1.86 5.63 -3.74
C ILE A 202 -2.20 4.83 -5.02
N PRO A 203 -1.96 3.51 -5.07
CA PRO A 203 -2.38 2.66 -6.18
C PRO A 203 -3.89 2.78 -6.42
N GLY A 204 -4.30 3.03 -7.66
CA GLY A 204 -5.70 3.31 -7.99
C GLY A 204 -6.22 4.66 -7.48
N LYS A 205 -5.41 5.50 -6.81
CA LYS A 205 -5.77 6.79 -6.22
C LYS A 205 -6.83 6.70 -5.11
N ILE A 206 -7.08 7.83 -4.45
CA ILE A 206 -7.99 7.88 -3.30
C ILE A 206 -9.45 7.53 -3.64
N LEU A 207 -9.89 7.80 -4.88
CA LEU A 207 -11.25 7.50 -5.36
C LEU A 207 -11.39 6.14 -6.07
N LEU A 208 -10.31 5.34 -6.14
CA LEU A 208 -10.22 4.06 -6.85
C LEU A 208 -10.56 4.18 -8.35
N SER A 209 -9.54 4.28 -9.21
CA SER A 209 -9.67 4.51 -10.66
C SER A 209 -10.55 3.48 -11.38
N GLY A 210 -10.69 2.26 -10.85
CA GLY A 210 -11.62 1.24 -11.35
C GLY A 210 -13.12 1.61 -11.24
N ASN A 211 -13.48 2.63 -10.47
CA ASN A 211 -14.85 3.13 -10.33
C ASN A 211 -15.10 4.43 -11.12
N TYR A 212 -14.17 4.88 -11.95
CA TYR A 212 -14.27 6.15 -12.67
C TYR A 212 -15.56 6.26 -13.49
N ASP A 213 -15.92 5.22 -14.24
CA ASP A 213 -17.14 5.21 -15.06
C ASP A 213 -18.40 5.35 -14.20
N LEU A 214 -18.40 4.75 -13.00
CA LEU A 214 -19.48 4.86 -12.04
C LEU A 214 -19.59 6.30 -11.49
N TRP A 215 -18.46 6.93 -11.18
CA TRP A 215 -18.42 8.33 -10.77
C TRP A 215 -18.94 9.27 -11.86
N ILE A 216 -18.55 9.08 -13.12
CA ILE A 216 -19.04 9.89 -14.24
C ILE A 216 -20.55 9.68 -14.42
N LYS A 217 -20.99 8.43 -14.46
CA LYS A 217 -22.40 8.09 -14.70
C LYS A 217 -23.33 8.62 -13.61
N GLU A 218 -23.00 8.38 -12.34
CA GLU A 218 -23.91 8.65 -11.22
C GLU A 218 -23.79 10.08 -10.68
N VAL A 219 -22.68 10.78 -10.95
CA VAL A 219 -22.45 12.12 -10.42
C VAL A 219 -22.27 13.15 -11.52
N ALA A 220 -21.39 12.94 -12.51
CA ALA A 220 -21.14 13.98 -13.52
C ALA A 220 -22.38 14.25 -14.38
N ASN A 221 -23.06 13.18 -14.83
CA ASN A 221 -24.22 13.24 -15.71
C ASN A 221 -25.54 13.58 -15.00
N GLU A 222 -25.58 13.55 -13.66
CA GLU A 222 -26.76 13.93 -12.90
C GLU A 222 -26.89 15.46 -12.84
N ALA A 223 -28.03 15.96 -13.31
CA ALA A 223 -28.37 17.37 -13.39
C ALA A 223 -29.04 17.87 -12.10
N ASP A 224 -29.76 17.00 -11.39
CA ASP A 224 -30.38 17.34 -10.12
C ASP A 224 -29.33 17.35 -8.99
N HIS A 225 -29.20 18.50 -8.35
CA HIS A 225 -28.16 18.73 -7.36
C HIS A 225 -28.32 17.85 -6.10
N GLU A 226 -29.54 17.59 -5.63
CA GLU A 226 -29.78 16.75 -4.45
C GLU A 226 -29.49 15.27 -4.76
N LYS A 227 -29.92 14.79 -5.93
CA LYS A 227 -29.60 13.43 -6.40
C LYS A 227 -28.09 13.25 -6.59
N LYS A 228 -27.40 14.26 -7.12
CA LYS A 228 -25.94 14.27 -7.28
C LYS A 228 -25.21 14.12 -5.94
N ILE A 229 -25.70 14.81 -4.89
CA ILE A 229 -25.16 14.66 -3.52
C ILE A 229 -25.45 13.26 -2.97
N ALA A 230 -26.67 12.75 -3.15
CA ALA A 230 -27.05 11.42 -2.69
C ALA A 230 -26.18 10.33 -3.36
N ALA A 231 -25.95 10.44 -4.67
CA ALA A 231 -25.06 9.57 -5.44
C ALA A 231 -23.62 9.66 -4.91
N CYS A 232 -23.08 10.88 -4.70
CA CYS A 232 -21.76 11.06 -4.08
C CYS A 232 -21.66 10.37 -2.71
N LYS A 233 -22.65 10.59 -1.83
CA LYS A 233 -22.69 9.96 -0.50
C LYS A 233 -22.72 8.43 -0.60
N SER A 234 -23.46 7.86 -1.55
CA SER A 234 -23.52 6.42 -1.78
C SER A 234 -22.20 5.85 -2.30
N LEU A 235 -21.56 6.51 -3.27
CA LEU A 235 -20.26 6.08 -3.79
C LEU A 235 -19.13 6.15 -2.76
N LEU A 236 -19.15 7.17 -1.89
CA LEU A 236 -18.22 7.28 -0.77
C LEU A 236 -18.34 6.14 0.24
N LYS A 237 -19.52 5.51 0.37
CA LYS A 237 -19.72 4.33 1.23
C LYS A 237 -19.16 3.04 0.62
N LEU A 238 -18.94 3.00 -0.69
CA LEU A 238 -18.33 1.86 -1.38
C LEU A 238 -16.80 1.88 -1.28
N LEU A 239 -16.21 3.00 -0.88
CA LEU A 239 -14.77 3.10 -0.70
C LEU A 239 -14.33 2.29 0.54
N PRO A 240 -13.14 1.66 0.51
CA PRO A 240 -12.52 1.08 1.69
C PRO A 240 -12.45 2.09 2.84
N THR A 241 -12.52 1.59 4.09
CA THR A 241 -12.63 2.43 5.28
C THR A 241 -11.53 3.50 5.36
N ALA A 242 -10.27 3.14 5.15
CA ALA A 242 -9.17 4.11 5.18
C ALA A 242 -9.24 5.14 4.03
N HIS A 243 -9.67 4.75 2.83
CA HIS A 243 -9.91 5.71 1.74
C HIS A 243 -10.97 6.73 2.14
N SER A 244 -12.11 6.26 2.65
CA SER A 244 -13.23 7.11 3.05
C SER A 244 -12.85 8.09 4.18
N ILE A 245 -12.14 7.60 5.21
CA ILE A 245 -11.67 8.45 6.34
C ILE A 245 -10.68 9.52 5.86
N LEU A 246 -9.68 9.13 5.06
CA LEU A 246 -8.68 10.07 4.57
C LEU A 246 -9.34 11.12 3.68
N LEU A 247 -10.16 10.68 2.72
CA LEU A 247 -10.87 11.57 1.82
C LEU A 247 -11.76 12.54 2.59
N ALA A 248 -12.59 12.08 3.53
CA ALA A 248 -13.44 12.95 4.33
C ALA A 248 -12.64 14.04 5.07
N ASN A 249 -11.46 13.70 5.61
CA ASN A 249 -10.61 14.66 6.31
C ASN A 249 -9.95 15.68 5.38
N VAL A 250 -9.48 15.23 4.22
CA VAL A 250 -8.97 16.12 3.17
C VAL A 250 -10.07 17.06 2.71
N LEU A 251 -11.27 16.57 2.41
CA LEU A 251 -12.39 17.40 1.95
C LEU A 251 -12.81 18.46 2.98
N LYS A 252 -12.83 18.11 4.27
CA LYS A 252 -13.05 19.08 5.36
C LYS A 252 -11.96 20.18 5.38
N LEU A 253 -10.70 19.81 5.19
CA LEU A 253 -9.59 20.76 5.08
C LEU A 253 -9.77 21.68 3.87
N LEU A 254 -10.06 21.14 2.69
CA LEU A 254 -10.27 21.92 1.46
C LEU A 254 -11.45 22.88 1.60
N ASN A 255 -12.54 22.45 2.22
CA ASN A 255 -13.67 23.33 2.48
C ASN A 255 -13.28 24.48 3.42
N LYS A 256 -12.48 24.23 4.46
CA LYS A 256 -11.99 25.30 5.35
C LYS A 256 -11.12 26.32 4.59
N ILE A 257 -10.21 25.85 3.74
CA ILE A 257 -9.36 26.70 2.87
C ILE A 257 -10.22 27.52 1.90
N ALA A 258 -11.21 26.89 1.27
CA ALA A 258 -12.08 27.52 0.28
C ALA A 258 -12.96 28.64 0.84
N ASN A 259 -13.22 28.61 2.15
CA ASN A 259 -13.98 29.64 2.87
C ASN A 259 -13.06 30.66 3.58
N SER A 260 -11.73 30.49 3.53
CA SER A 260 -10.80 31.50 4.06
C SER A 260 -10.70 32.66 3.06
N PRO A 261 -10.92 33.91 3.50
CA PRO A 261 -10.83 35.08 2.62
C PRO A 261 -9.38 35.38 2.18
N THR A 262 -8.38 34.95 2.94
CA THR A 262 -6.96 35.23 2.67
C THR A 262 -6.27 34.15 1.85
N SER A 263 -6.83 32.93 1.78
CA SER A 263 -6.22 31.82 1.05
C SER A 263 -6.11 32.08 -0.46
N LYS A 264 -7.00 32.92 -1.03
CA LYS A 264 -7.17 33.13 -2.49
C LYS A 264 -7.41 31.83 -3.28
N MET A 265 -7.87 30.78 -2.61
CA MET A 265 -8.12 29.47 -3.20
C MET A 265 -9.61 29.16 -3.15
N THR A 266 -10.32 29.29 -4.27
CA THR A 266 -11.73 28.88 -4.37
C THR A 266 -11.86 27.36 -4.46
N ALA A 267 -13.07 26.82 -4.26
CA ALA A 267 -13.34 25.40 -4.45
C ALA A 267 -12.94 24.90 -5.87
N SER A 268 -13.17 25.74 -6.89
CA SER A 268 -12.76 25.48 -8.28
C SER A 268 -11.24 25.58 -8.47
N ALA A 269 -10.55 26.52 -7.81
CA ALA A 269 -9.08 26.57 -7.87
C ALA A 269 -8.44 25.34 -7.21
N LEU A 270 -8.99 24.89 -6.07
CA LEU A 270 -8.53 23.70 -5.36
C LEU A 270 -8.78 22.42 -6.16
N SER A 271 -9.92 22.33 -6.86
CA SER A 271 -10.26 21.14 -7.65
C SER A 271 -9.26 20.90 -8.76
N VAL A 272 -8.91 21.95 -9.51
CA VAL A 272 -7.91 21.88 -10.58
C VAL A 272 -6.55 21.43 -10.03
N CYS A 273 -6.14 21.95 -8.87
CA CYS A 273 -4.84 21.61 -8.28
C CYS A 273 -4.75 20.18 -7.75
N LEU A 274 -5.87 19.63 -7.26
CA LEU A 274 -5.92 18.32 -6.60
C LEU A 274 -6.40 17.20 -7.50
N ALA A 275 -7.06 17.53 -8.62
CA ALA A 275 -7.65 16.52 -9.48
C ALA A 275 -6.70 15.39 -9.90
N PRO A 276 -5.45 15.69 -10.35
CA PRO A 276 -4.49 14.66 -10.74
C PRO A 276 -4.00 13.77 -9.58
N SER A 277 -4.32 14.13 -8.34
CA SER A 277 -3.94 13.38 -7.14
C SER A 277 -5.06 12.48 -6.63
N PHE A 278 -6.29 12.69 -7.12
CA PHE A 278 -7.48 11.95 -6.68
C PHE A 278 -7.97 10.93 -7.72
N LEU A 279 -7.73 11.17 -9.01
CA LEU A 279 -8.15 10.32 -10.14
C LEU A 279 -7.05 10.23 -11.22
N GLU A 280 -7.14 9.21 -12.07
CA GLU A 280 -6.23 8.98 -13.19
C GLU A 280 -6.65 9.70 -14.50
N SER A 281 -7.92 10.11 -14.64
CA SER A 281 -8.44 10.82 -15.83
C SER A 281 -9.29 12.06 -15.51
N SER A 282 -9.04 13.12 -16.29
CA SER A 282 -9.71 14.43 -16.49
C SER A 282 -10.32 15.21 -15.30
N GLY A 283 -9.81 16.42 -15.09
CA GLY A 283 -10.09 17.31 -13.95
C GLY A 283 -11.49 17.94 -13.82
N GLU A 284 -12.42 17.67 -14.73
CA GLU A 284 -13.80 18.21 -14.65
C GLU A 284 -14.59 17.61 -13.47
N PHE A 285 -14.38 16.33 -13.19
CA PHE A 285 -15.10 15.62 -12.13
C PHE A 285 -14.87 16.23 -10.74
N ILE A 286 -13.64 16.65 -10.45
CA ILE A 286 -13.28 17.14 -9.11
C ILE A 286 -13.73 18.58 -8.91
N SER A 287 -13.85 19.34 -10.01
CA SER A 287 -14.49 20.65 -9.96
C SER A 287 -15.96 20.53 -9.58
N LEU A 288 -16.68 19.60 -10.19
CA LEU A 288 -18.05 19.27 -9.79
C LEU A 288 -18.09 18.71 -8.37
N PHE A 289 -17.25 17.73 -8.02
CA PHE A 289 -17.23 17.12 -6.70
C PHE A 289 -16.96 18.12 -5.58
N LEU A 290 -15.93 18.98 -5.70
CA LEU A 290 -15.60 20.00 -4.70
C LEU A 290 -16.60 21.17 -4.67
N THR A 291 -17.20 21.54 -5.81
CA THR A 291 -18.23 22.60 -5.85
C THR A 291 -19.51 22.13 -5.17
N ASN A 292 -19.91 20.87 -5.37
CA ASN A 292 -21.08 20.26 -4.74
C ASN A 292 -20.82 19.83 -3.27
N LEU A 293 -19.56 19.70 -2.85
CA LEU A 293 -19.17 19.49 -1.45
C LEU A 293 -19.50 20.66 -0.52
N LYS A 294 -19.70 21.87 -1.06
CA LYS A 294 -20.27 23.00 -0.28
C LYS A 294 -21.61 22.64 0.36
N CYS A 295 -22.31 21.66 -0.20
CA CYS A 295 -23.66 21.24 0.18
C CYS A 295 -23.67 20.00 1.10
N MET A 296 -22.55 19.32 1.32
CA MET A 296 -22.43 18.28 2.37
C MET A 296 -22.26 18.87 3.79
N LYS A 297 -22.85 20.04 4.04
CA LYS A 297 -22.91 20.70 5.36
C LYS A 297 -23.90 20.06 6.34
N ARG A 298 -24.50 18.92 6.00
CA ARG A 298 -25.44 18.18 6.85
C ARG A 298 -25.19 16.68 6.77
#